data_AF-A0A0V0VI52-F1
#
_entry.id   AF-A0A0V0VI52-F1
#
_cell.length_a   1.000
_cell.length_b   1.000
_cell.length_c   1.000
_cell.angle_alpha   90.00
_cell.angle_beta   90.00
_cell.angle_gamma   90.00
#
_symmetry.space_group_name_H-M   'P 1'
#
loop_
_entity.id
_entity.type
_entity.pdbx_description
1 polymer ?
#
loop_
_entity_poly.entity_id
_entity_poly.type
_entity_poly.pdbx_seq_one_letter_code
_entity_poly.pdbx_strand_id
1 'polypeptide(L)'
;LPKLASTWARLVKLDGQFLARNVHHKLATVVVQLLNVKTAAVTVLLFCYYYFYFYNAPTSKRIMLTDYLITVKTGNHFGAGTDSNVFIQLFGEDGHSEEWHLKHSKHHKNKFERNKTDQFIFSQIKCCGKLYKVIVRHDNSGICSSWHLEYVEVSDISLRTTFRFPCHRWIGGGFFHMFPKIKQLTCTEETIGPSKLEPSV
;
A
#
# COMPACT_ATOMS: atom_id res chain seq x y z
N LEU A 1 -7.59 44.94 29.62
CA LEU A 1 -7.96 43.80 28.73
C LEU A 1 -7.14 43.77 27.41
N PRO A 2 -7.02 44.85 26.60
CA PRO A 2 -6.27 44.77 25.33
C PRO A 2 -4.73 44.73 25.46
N LYS A 3 -4.15 45.31 26.51
CA LYS A 3 -2.68 45.24 26.78
C LYS A 3 -2.20 43.86 27.27
N LEU A 4 -3.09 43.02 27.79
CA LEU A 4 -2.75 41.66 28.21
C LEU A 4 -2.73 40.74 26.99
N ALA A 5 -3.70 40.87 26.08
CA ALA A 5 -3.78 40.07 24.86
C ALA A 5 -2.57 40.26 23.92
N SER A 6 -2.04 41.49 23.79
CA SER A 6 -0.83 41.75 22.97
C SER A 6 0.45 41.16 23.57
N THR A 7 0.52 41.08 24.90
CA THR A 7 1.65 40.47 25.61
C THR A 7 1.62 38.94 25.47
N TRP A 8 0.43 38.33 25.48
CA TRP A 8 0.23 36.90 25.23
C TRP A 8 0.56 36.49 23.79
N ALA A 9 0.18 37.30 22.79
CA ALA A 9 0.49 37.04 21.39
C ALA A 9 2.01 37.11 21.08
N ARG A 10 2.78 37.88 21.86
CA ARG A 10 4.25 37.93 21.76
C ARG A 10 4.94 36.74 22.44
N LEU A 11 4.37 36.20 23.52
CA LEU A 11 4.93 35.07 24.27
C LEU A 11 4.72 33.71 23.59
N VAL A 12 3.67 33.56 22.78
CA VAL A 12 3.41 32.33 22.00
C VAL A 12 4.35 32.18 20.78
N LYS A 13 5.08 33.24 20.42
CA LYS A 13 5.91 33.29 19.20
C LYS A 13 7.38 32.88 19.41
N LEU A 14 7.78 32.53 20.63
CA LEU A 14 9.14 32.09 20.95
C LEU A 14 9.07 30.76 21.73
N ASP A 15 9.70 29.74 21.16
CA ASP A 15 9.89 28.39 21.72
C ASP A 15 8.66 27.50 21.87
N GLY A 16 8.17 27.09 20.69
CA GLY A 16 7.34 25.90 20.55
C GLY A 16 8.06 24.65 21.04
N GLN A 17 7.32 23.86 21.82
CA GLN A 17 7.46 22.41 22.08
C GLN A 17 7.79 21.94 23.51
N PHE A 18 8.11 22.81 24.47
CA PHE A 18 8.30 22.34 25.86
C PHE A 18 7.41 22.97 26.93
N LEU A 19 6.87 24.19 26.73
CA LEU A 19 5.98 24.81 27.71
C LEU A 19 4.50 24.37 27.61
N ALA A 20 4.04 23.88 26.45
CA ALA A 20 2.63 23.53 26.25
C ALA A 20 2.15 22.40 27.17
N ARG A 21 3.01 21.43 27.51
CA ARG A 21 2.67 20.32 28.41
C ARG A 21 2.47 20.76 29.86
N ASN A 22 3.27 21.71 30.35
CA ASN A 22 3.21 22.14 31.74
C ASN A 22 2.16 23.24 31.99
N VAL A 23 1.85 24.06 30.99
CA VAL A 23 0.81 25.09 31.09
C VAL A 23 -0.60 24.47 30.98
N HIS A 24 -0.79 23.44 30.15
CA HIS A 24 -2.07 22.72 30.05
C HIS A 24 -2.47 22.04 31.36
N HIS A 25 -1.53 21.35 32.01
CA HIS A 25 -1.81 20.66 33.26
C HIS A 25 -2.21 21.65 34.36
N LYS A 26 -1.49 22.78 34.49
CA LYS A 26 -1.77 23.80 35.50
C LYS A 26 -3.07 24.55 35.26
N LEU A 27 -3.41 24.88 34.00
CA LEU A 27 -4.69 25.51 33.66
C LEU A 27 -5.88 24.57 33.90
N ALA A 28 -5.74 23.29 33.57
CA ALA A 28 -6.76 22.28 33.86
C ALA A 28 -7.03 22.18 35.37
N THR A 29 -5.98 22.19 36.20
CA THR A 29 -6.13 22.16 37.66
C THR A 29 -6.84 23.40 38.21
N VAL A 30 -6.53 24.59 37.70
CA VAL A 30 -7.16 25.85 38.15
C VAL A 30 -8.63 25.95 37.73
N VAL A 31 -8.98 25.46 36.53
CA VAL A 31 -10.37 25.41 36.05
C VAL A 31 -11.22 24.42 36.86
N VAL A 32 -10.63 23.32 37.35
CA VAL A 32 -11.30 22.31 38.20
C VAL A 32 -11.62 22.85 39.61
N GLN A 33 -10.84 23.78 40.14
CA GLN A 33 -11.04 24.35 41.48
C GLN A 33 -12.15 25.42 41.56
N LEU A 34 -12.59 25.99 40.44
CA LEU A 34 -13.54 27.12 40.40
C LEU A 34 -15.01 26.74 40.17
N LEU A 35 -15.33 25.46 40.08
CA LEU A 35 -16.63 24.98 39.61
C LEU A 35 -17.32 24.15 40.71
N ASN A 36 -18.46 24.63 41.22
CA ASN A 36 -19.30 24.04 42.28
C ASN A 36 -19.94 22.68 41.91
N VAL A 37 -19.76 21.65 42.76
CA VAL A 37 -20.33 20.27 42.88
C VAL A 37 -21.21 19.69 41.74
N LYS A 38 -22.11 20.43 41.11
CA LYS A 38 -22.77 20.02 39.83
C LYS A 38 -21.79 19.88 38.66
N THR A 39 -20.60 20.42 38.82
CA THR A 39 -19.50 20.39 37.86
C THR A 39 -18.57 19.20 38.04
N ALA A 40 -18.54 18.54 39.20
CA ALA A 40 -17.66 17.39 39.44
C ALA A 40 -18.01 16.20 38.52
N ALA A 41 -19.31 15.94 38.33
CA ALA A 41 -19.76 14.91 37.39
C ALA A 41 -19.42 15.28 35.94
N VAL A 42 -19.60 16.55 35.57
CA VAL A 42 -19.29 17.04 34.22
C VAL A 42 -17.77 17.01 33.96
N THR A 43 -16.94 17.37 34.94
CA THR A 43 -15.47 17.30 34.81
C THR A 43 -14.98 15.87 34.75
N VAL A 44 -15.55 14.95 35.54
CA VAL A 44 -15.24 13.51 35.43
C VAL A 44 -15.64 12.97 34.06
N LEU A 45 -16.84 13.30 33.55
CA LEU A 45 -17.28 12.86 32.22
C LEU A 45 -16.42 13.45 31.09
N LEU A 46 -16.04 14.73 31.17
CA LEU A 46 -15.14 15.35 30.21
C LEU A 46 -13.73 14.76 30.29
N PHE A 47 -13.25 14.41 31.48
CA PHE A 47 -11.96 13.76 31.68
C PHE A 47 -11.98 12.33 31.14
N CYS A 48 -13.05 11.56 31.41
CA CYS A 48 -13.27 10.23 30.83
C CYS A 48 -13.37 10.29 29.30
N TYR A 49 -14.09 11.26 28.75
CA TYR A 49 -14.19 11.47 27.30
C TYR A 49 -12.83 11.84 26.70
N TYR A 50 -12.07 12.75 27.33
CA TYR A 50 -10.73 13.12 26.89
C TYR A 50 -9.75 11.95 26.95
N TYR A 51 -9.74 11.18 28.06
CA TYR A 51 -8.92 9.98 28.23
C TYR A 51 -9.30 8.92 27.20
N PHE A 52 -10.60 8.68 27.00
CA PHE A 52 -11.09 7.78 25.96
C PHE A 52 -10.62 8.23 24.57
N TYR A 53 -10.76 9.51 24.22
CA TYR A 53 -10.30 10.04 22.94
C TYR A 53 -8.79 9.99 22.78
N PHE A 54 -8.03 10.26 23.84
CA PHE A 54 -6.57 10.29 23.81
C PHE A 54 -5.98 8.88 23.68
N TYR A 55 -6.53 7.91 24.41
CA TYR A 55 -6.08 6.52 24.32
C TYR A 55 -6.59 5.79 23.08
N ASN A 56 -7.74 6.20 22.53
CA ASN A 56 -8.23 5.70 21.25
C ASN A 56 -7.82 6.60 20.08
N ALA A 57 -6.95 7.59 20.29
CA ALA A 57 -6.46 8.43 19.22
C ALA A 57 -5.71 7.54 18.22
N PRO A 58 -6.13 7.49 16.94
CA PRO A 58 -5.45 6.66 15.96
C PRO A 58 -4.01 7.14 15.85
N THR A 59 -3.07 6.26 16.19
CA THR A 59 -1.65 6.52 15.98
C THR A 59 -1.43 6.70 14.49
N SER A 60 -0.73 7.77 14.11
CA SER A 60 -0.35 8.01 12.71
C SER A 60 0.42 6.80 12.19
N LYS A 61 -0.24 5.97 11.37
CA LYS A 61 0.36 4.76 10.81
C LYS A 61 1.49 5.22 9.89
N ARG A 62 2.74 4.88 10.25
CA ARG A 62 3.90 5.20 9.42
C ARG A 62 3.69 4.61 8.02
N ILE A 63 3.73 5.46 7.00
CA ILE A 63 3.72 5.03 5.61
C ILE A 63 5.10 4.51 5.29
N MET A 64 5.22 3.19 5.17
CA MET A 64 6.44 2.55 4.69
C MET A 64 6.39 2.53 3.17
N LEU A 65 7.45 3.02 2.52
CA LEU A 65 7.62 2.92 1.08
C LEU A 65 8.56 1.76 0.75
N THR A 66 8.27 1.07 -0.34
CA THR A 66 9.05 -0.04 -0.86
C THR A 66 9.07 -0.05 -2.37
N ASP A 67 10.00 -0.82 -2.90
CA ASP A 67 10.10 -1.12 -4.31
C ASP A 67 9.56 -2.54 -4.54
N TYR A 68 8.67 -2.69 -5.51
CA TYR A 68 8.13 -3.98 -5.93
C TYR A 68 8.76 -4.41 -7.25
N LEU A 69 9.33 -5.61 -7.28
CA LEU A 69 9.73 -6.30 -8.51
C LEU A 69 8.65 -7.32 -8.87
N ILE A 70 7.96 -7.07 -9.97
CA ILE A 70 6.90 -7.92 -10.50
C ILE A 70 7.50 -8.76 -11.63
N THR A 71 7.50 -10.08 -11.45
CA THR A 71 7.96 -11.04 -12.44
C THR A 71 6.76 -11.80 -12.99
N VAL A 72 6.56 -11.77 -14.30
CA VAL A 72 5.43 -12.39 -14.98
C VAL A 72 5.95 -13.48 -15.91
N LYS A 73 5.48 -14.72 -15.74
CA LYS A 73 5.81 -15.84 -16.63
C LYS A 73 4.65 -16.15 -17.55
N THR A 74 4.89 -16.04 -18.86
CA THR A 74 3.98 -16.55 -19.88
C THR A 74 4.24 -18.04 -20.11
N GLY A 75 3.17 -18.82 -20.22
CA GLY A 75 3.24 -20.27 -20.43
C GLY A 75 3.82 -20.65 -21.79
N ASN A 76 4.09 -21.95 -21.95
CA ASN A 76 4.73 -22.50 -23.15
C ASN A 76 3.74 -23.11 -24.18
N HIS A 77 2.44 -22.84 -24.06
CA HIS A 77 1.44 -23.29 -25.03
C HIS A 77 1.61 -22.57 -26.38
N PHE A 78 1.17 -23.22 -27.47
CA PHE A 78 1.12 -22.57 -28.77
C PHE A 78 0.18 -21.36 -28.73
N GLY A 79 0.65 -20.19 -29.21
CA GLY A 79 -0.12 -18.94 -29.14
C GLY A 79 -0.27 -18.37 -27.73
N ALA A 80 0.56 -18.77 -26.76
CA ALA A 80 0.44 -18.33 -25.37
C ALA A 80 0.72 -16.84 -25.13
N GLY A 81 1.37 -16.15 -26.08
CA GLY A 81 1.76 -14.75 -25.91
C GLY A 81 0.64 -13.76 -26.23
N THR A 82 0.79 -12.52 -25.77
CA THR A 82 -0.18 -11.43 -26.03
C THR A 82 0.52 -10.11 -26.32
N ASP A 83 -0.08 -9.32 -27.20
CA ASP A 83 0.29 -7.92 -27.48
C ASP A 83 -0.63 -6.92 -26.77
N SER A 84 -1.58 -7.39 -25.96
CA SER A 84 -2.50 -6.53 -25.22
C SER A 84 -1.82 -5.80 -24.07
N ASN A 85 -2.45 -4.71 -23.61
CA ASN A 85 -1.97 -4.02 -22.42
C ASN A 85 -2.35 -4.80 -21.16
N VAL A 86 -1.36 -5.06 -20.31
CA VAL A 86 -1.51 -5.78 -19.05
C VAL A 86 -1.33 -4.84 -17.87
N PHE A 87 -2.23 -4.96 -16.92
CA PHE A 87 -2.27 -4.17 -15.71
C PHE A 87 -2.31 -5.07 -14.48
N ILE A 88 -1.75 -4.59 -13.37
CA ILE A 88 -1.67 -5.34 -12.13
C ILE A 88 -2.04 -4.49 -10.93
N GLN A 89 -2.71 -5.10 -9.95
CA GLN A 89 -3.00 -4.50 -8.66
C GLN A 89 -2.69 -5.50 -7.53
N LEU A 90 -1.99 -5.03 -6.51
CA LEU A 90 -1.56 -5.83 -5.36
C LEU A 90 -2.51 -5.62 -4.18
N PHE A 91 -2.76 -6.68 -3.41
CA PHE A 91 -3.54 -6.66 -2.18
C PHE A 91 -2.79 -7.40 -1.08
N GLY A 92 -2.63 -6.73 0.06
CA GLY A 92 -2.00 -7.28 1.26
C GLY A 92 -2.65 -6.77 2.55
N GLU A 93 -2.08 -7.16 3.68
CA GLU A 93 -2.61 -6.86 5.01
C GLU A 93 -2.69 -5.35 5.32
N ASP A 94 -1.79 -4.55 4.75
CA ASP A 94 -1.75 -3.10 4.96
C ASP A 94 -2.56 -2.29 3.93
N GLY A 95 -3.26 -2.98 3.01
CA GLY A 95 -4.14 -2.38 2.02
C GLY A 95 -3.90 -2.90 0.61
N HIS A 96 -4.07 -2.02 -0.37
CA HIS A 96 -3.89 -2.35 -1.78
C HIS A 96 -3.07 -1.26 -2.47
N SER A 97 -2.42 -1.64 -3.57
CA SER A 97 -1.77 -0.70 -4.46
C SER A 97 -2.79 -0.05 -5.41
N GLU A 98 -2.34 0.98 -6.11
CA GLU A 98 -2.97 1.41 -7.36
C GLU A 98 -2.84 0.33 -8.44
N GLU A 99 -3.60 0.46 -9.51
CA GLU A 99 -3.42 -0.36 -10.70
C GLU A 99 -2.24 0.17 -11.52
N TRP A 100 -1.28 -0.69 -11.84
CA TRP A 100 -0.12 -0.34 -12.65
C TRP A 100 -0.13 -1.00 -14.01
N HIS A 101 0.22 -0.21 -15.03
CA HIS A 101 0.42 -0.72 -16.38
C HIS A 101 1.85 -1.26 -16.55
N LEU A 102 1.96 -2.54 -16.90
CA LEU A 102 3.21 -3.23 -17.20
C LEU A 102 3.79 -2.86 -18.58
N LYS A 103 4.13 -1.57 -18.78
CA LYS A 103 4.58 -1.04 -20.08
C LYS A 103 6.02 -1.37 -20.45
N HIS A 104 6.92 -1.37 -19.47
CA HIS A 104 8.37 -1.42 -19.70
C HIS A 104 8.99 -2.57 -18.90
N SER A 105 9.24 -3.68 -19.60
CA SER A 105 9.97 -4.82 -19.04
C SER A 105 11.47 -4.49 -18.99
N LYS A 106 12.14 -4.96 -17.96
CA LYS A 106 13.59 -4.77 -17.73
C LYS A 106 14.44 -5.38 -18.85
N HIS A 107 14.00 -6.50 -19.41
CA HIS A 107 14.82 -7.31 -20.33
C HIS A 107 14.26 -7.38 -21.75
N HIS A 108 12.97 -7.16 -21.95
CA HIS A 108 12.32 -7.40 -23.23
C HIS A 108 11.58 -6.18 -23.78
N LYS A 109 11.81 -5.88 -25.06
CA LYS A 109 11.05 -4.86 -25.79
C LYS A 109 9.64 -5.36 -26.13
N ASN A 110 9.54 -6.60 -26.61
CA ASN A 110 8.27 -7.29 -26.75
C ASN A 110 8.02 -8.17 -25.52
N LYS A 111 6.90 -7.93 -24.83
CA LYS A 111 6.62 -8.51 -23.52
C LYS A 111 5.55 -9.58 -23.65
N PHE A 112 5.42 -10.40 -22.62
CA PHE A 112 4.39 -11.43 -22.51
C PHE A 112 4.44 -12.46 -23.62
N GLU A 113 5.62 -12.66 -24.22
CA GLU A 113 5.85 -13.64 -25.26
C GLU A 113 5.83 -15.08 -24.74
N ARG A 114 5.49 -16.04 -25.61
CA ARG A 114 5.45 -17.47 -25.25
C ARG A 114 6.74 -17.90 -24.55
N ASN A 115 6.58 -18.57 -23.39
CA ASN A 115 7.68 -19.07 -22.58
C ASN A 115 8.68 -18.00 -22.09
N LYS A 116 8.37 -16.71 -22.20
CA LYS A 116 9.21 -15.63 -21.67
C LYS A 116 8.80 -15.23 -20.25
N THR A 117 9.77 -14.63 -19.57
CA THR A 117 9.62 -14.09 -18.23
C THR A 117 9.93 -12.60 -18.27
N ASP A 118 8.97 -11.76 -17.92
CA ASP A 118 9.11 -10.31 -17.92
C ASP A 118 9.19 -9.75 -16.51
N GLN A 119 10.00 -8.70 -16.33
CA GLN A 119 10.27 -8.10 -15.03
C GLN A 119 9.97 -6.61 -15.05
N PHE A 120 9.19 -6.13 -14.08
CA PHE A 120 8.77 -4.73 -13.96
C PHE A 120 9.06 -4.23 -12.55
N ILE A 121 9.61 -3.03 -12.44
CA ILE A 121 9.97 -2.42 -11.15
C ILE A 121 9.08 -1.22 -10.90
N PHE A 122 8.45 -1.18 -9.73
CA PHE A 122 7.67 -0.05 -9.24
C PHE A 122 8.29 0.44 -7.94
N SER A 123 8.90 1.62 -7.97
CA SER A 123 9.63 2.18 -6.82
C SER A 123 8.79 3.17 -6.02
N GLN A 124 9.15 3.34 -4.74
CA GLN A 124 8.52 4.32 -3.83
C GLN A 124 7.02 4.11 -3.64
N ILE A 125 6.59 2.85 -3.59
CA ILE A 125 5.19 2.47 -3.41
C ILE A 125 4.91 2.23 -1.93
N LYS A 126 3.72 2.64 -1.46
CA LYS A 126 3.23 2.25 -0.13
C LYS A 126 3.24 0.73 0.02
N CYS A 127 3.98 0.26 1.02
CA CYS A 127 4.05 -1.15 1.39
C CYS A 127 2.64 -1.68 1.69
N CYS A 128 2.25 -2.74 0.98
CA CYS A 128 0.97 -3.43 1.17
C CYS A 128 1.05 -4.51 2.26
N GLY A 129 2.20 -4.65 2.93
CA GLY A 129 2.44 -5.71 3.89
C GLY A 129 2.53 -7.08 3.21
N LYS A 130 2.12 -8.12 3.94
CA LYS A 130 2.05 -9.48 3.42
C LYS A 130 0.97 -9.60 2.34
N LEU A 131 1.38 -9.96 1.12
CA LEU A 131 0.49 -10.03 -0.04
C LEU A 131 -0.28 -11.35 -0.05
N TYR A 132 -1.59 -11.27 -0.27
CA TYR A 132 -2.47 -12.45 -0.36
C TYR A 132 -3.20 -12.56 -1.70
N LYS A 133 -3.29 -11.47 -2.47
CA LYS A 133 -4.02 -11.44 -3.74
C LYS A 133 -3.37 -10.50 -4.74
N VAL A 134 -3.41 -10.89 -6.01
CA VAL A 134 -3.04 -10.07 -7.16
C VAL A 134 -4.20 -10.08 -8.15
N ILE A 135 -4.53 -8.90 -8.67
CA ILE A 135 -5.48 -8.77 -9.78
C ILE A 135 -4.68 -8.44 -11.03
N VAL A 136 -4.84 -9.27 -12.06
CA VAL A 136 -4.26 -9.04 -13.38
C VAL A 136 -5.40 -8.68 -14.33
N ARG A 137 -5.32 -7.50 -14.94
CA ARG A 137 -6.27 -7.03 -15.94
C ARG A 137 -5.61 -6.98 -17.31
N HIS A 138 -6.39 -7.31 -18.32
CA HIS A 138 -6.00 -7.36 -19.72
C HIS A 138 -7.08 -6.65 -20.54
N ASP A 139 -6.70 -5.74 -21.44
CA ASP A 139 -7.65 -4.93 -22.21
C ASP A 139 -8.12 -5.57 -23.52
N ASN A 140 -7.58 -6.75 -23.86
CA ASN A 140 -7.85 -7.48 -25.10
C ASN A 140 -7.50 -6.71 -26.38
N SER A 141 -6.62 -5.71 -26.34
CA SER A 141 -6.18 -5.04 -27.54
C SER A 141 -5.27 -5.94 -28.41
N GLY A 142 -5.32 -5.80 -29.73
CA GLY A 142 -4.44 -6.54 -30.65
C GLY A 142 -5.06 -7.83 -31.21
N ILE A 143 -4.33 -8.46 -32.14
CA ILE A 143 -4.82 -9.59 -32.97
C ILE A 143 -4.74 -10.93 -32.21
N CYS A 144 -3.91 -11.02 -31.17
CA CYS A 144 -3.71 -12.21 -30.33
C CYS A 144 -3.94 -11.89 -28.84
N SER A 145 -5.16 -11.50 -28.49
CA SER A 145 -5.53 -11.12 -27.11
C SER A 145 -5.73 -12.30 -26.15
N SER A 146 -5.48 -13.54 -26.59
CA SER A 146 -5.51 -14.69 -25.70
C SER A 146 -4.14 -14.86 -25.08
N TRP A 147 -4.06 -14.85 -23.76
CA TRP A 147 -2.79 -14.94 -23.06
C TRP A 147 -2.78 -16.11 -22.09
N HIS A 148 -1.80 -17.00 -22.20
CA HIS A 148 -1.63 -18.05 -21.21
C HIS A 148 -0.68 -17.60 -20.10
N LEU A 149 -1.24 -17.10 -18.99
CA LEU A 149 -0.48 -16.74 -17.81
C LEU A 149 -0.13 -17.98 -16.98
N GLU A 150 1.15 -18.23 -16.77
CA GLU A 150 1.63 -19.33 -15.93
C GLU A 150 1.60 -18.91 -14.46
N TYR A 151 2.31 -17.84 -14.10
CA TYR A 151 2.31 -17.28 -12.74
C TYR A 151 2.75 -15.81 -12.73
N VAL A 152 2.45 -15.14 -11.62
CA VAL A 152 3.03 -13.85 -11.25
C VAL A 152 3.79 -14.01 -9.94
N GLU A 153 5.00 -13.47 -9.87
CA GLU A 153 5.80 -13.34 -8.66
C GLU A 153 5.96 -11.87 -8.31
N VAL A 154 5.82 -11.54 -7.03
CA VAL A 154 5.98 -10.19 -6.51
C VAL A 154 7.01 -10.22 -5.40
N SER A 155 8.15 -9.59 -5.64
CA SER A 155 9.20 -9.41 -4.62
C SER A 155 9.08 -8.02 -4.01
N ASP A 156 8.81 -7.98 -2.71
CA ASP A 156 8.89 -6.77 -1.89
C ASP A 156 10.35 -6.59 -1.44
N ILE A 157 11.03 -5.55 -1.94
CA ILE A 157 12.46 -5.35 -1.70
C ILE A 157 12.73 -4.97 -0.24
N SER A 158 11.80 -4.26 0.41
CA SER A 158 11.97 -3.85 1.82
C SER A 158 11.76 -5.02 2.77
N LEU A 159 10.76 -5.86 2.51
CA LEU A 159 10.48 -7.07 3.28
C LEU A 159 11.38 -8.25 2.88
N ARG A 160 12.17 -8.13 1.81
CA ARG A 160 12.99 -9.20 1.21
C ARG A 160 12.21 -10.50 1.02
N THR A 161 10.93 -10.37 0.72
CA THR A 161 9.98 -11.48 0.64
C THR A 161 9.42 -11.54 -0.76
N THR A 162 9.34 -12.75 -1.32
CA THR A 162 8.75 -12.99 -2.63
C THR A 162 7.48 -13.81 -2.46
N PHE A 163 6.40 -13.34 -3.09
CA PHE A 163 5.07 -13.95 -3.08
C PHE A 163 4.77 -14.49 -4.48
N ARG A 164 4.29 -15.73 -4.58
CA ARG A 164 4.00 -16.38 -5.87
C ARG A 164 2.51 -16.65 -6.03
N PHE A 165 1.99 -16.25 -7.19
CA PHE A 165 0.59 -16.30 -7.59
C PHE A 165 0.45 -17.14 -8.87
N PRO A 166 0.30 -18.48 -8.75
CA PRO A 166 0.10 -19.33 -9.92
C PRO A 166 -1.26 -19.07 -10.58
N CYS A 167 -1.30 -19.16 -11.91
CA CYS A 167 -2.51 -19.04 -12.70
C CYS A 167 -2.76 -20.28 -13.57
N HIS A 168 -1.75 -20.72 -14.34
CA HIS A 168 -1.79 -21.86 -15.27
C HIS A 168 -3.07 -21.91 -16.12
N ARG A 169 -3.50 -20.75 -16.64
CA ARG A 169 -4.76 -20.64 -17.38
C ARG A 169 -4.68 -19.54 -18.43
N TRP A 170 -5.42 -19.74 -19.51
CA TRP A 170 -5.74 -18.69 -20.47
C TRP A 170 -6.56 -17.56 -19.83
N ILE A 171 -6.15 -16.34 -20.13
CA ILE A 171 -6.78 -15.07 -19.82
C ILE A 171 -7.13 -14.44 -21.17
N GLY A 172 -8.38 -14.01 -21.34
CA GLY A 172 -8.86 -13.59 -22.66
C GLY A 172 -9.19 -14.79 -23.57
N GLY A 173 -9.47 -14.49 -24.83
CA GLY A 173 -9.77 -15.49 -25.85
C GLY A 173 -11.24 -15.86 -25.98
N GLY A 174 -11.78 -15.55 -27.16
CA GLY A 174 -13.12 -15.90 -27.62
C GLY A 174 -13.59 -14.91 -28.70
N PHE A 175 -14.21 -15.43 -29.76
CA PHE A 175 -14.57 -14.71 -31.00
C PHE A 175 -15.49 -13.49 -30.80
N PHE A 176 -16.06 -13.30 -29.60
CA PHE A 176 -16.99 -12.22 -29.24
C PHE A 176 -16.51 -11.33 -28.08
N HIS A 177 -15.21 -11.32 -27.74
CA HIS A 177 -14.74 -10.68 -26.50
C HIS A 177 -14.13 -9.29 -26.70
N MET A 178 -15.00 -8.30 -26.92
CA MET A 178 -14.64 -6.87 -27.00
C MET A 178 -14.40 -6.20 -25.64
N PHE A 179 -14.70 -6.86 -24.51
CA PHE A 179 -14.60 -6.27 -23.17
C PHE A 179 -13.32 -6.65 -22.41
N PRO A 180 -12.70 -5.71 -21.66
CA PRO A 180 -11.55 -5.98 -20.79
C PRO A 180 -11.79 -7.18 -19.87
N LYS A 181 -10.78 -8.03 -19.69
CA LYS A 181 -10.83 -9.22 -18.83
C LYS A 181 -10.02 -8.99 -17.56
N ILE A 182 -10.60 -9.39 -16.43
CA ILE A 182 -9.98 -9.29 -15.11
C ILE A 182 -9.82 -10.71 -14.57
N LYS A 183 -8.61 -11.03 -14.09
CA LYS A 183 -8.31 -12.29 -13.44
C LYS A 183 -7.76 -12.02 -12.04
N GLN A 184 -8.43 -12.55 -11.04
CA GLN A 184 -7.93 -12.58 -9.67
C GLN A 184 -7.08 -13.83 -9.44
N LEU A 185 -5.90 -13.64 -8.87
CA LEU A 185 -4.96 -14.68 -8.45
C LEU A 185 -4.78 -14.60 -6.93
N THR A 186 -4.68 -15.77 -6.30
CA THR A 186 -4.49 -15.88 -4.84
C THR A 186 -3.11 -16.46 -4.59
N CYS A 187 -2.43 -15.97 -3.56
CA CYS A 187 -1.12 -16.48 -3.18
C CYS A 187 -1.25 -17.93 -2.73
N THR A 188 -0.42 -18.84 -3.26
CA THR A 188 -0.44 -20.26 -2.84
C THR A 188 0.70 -20.60 -1.91
N GLU A 189 1.82 -19.89 -2.00
CA GLU A 189 3.03 -20.17 -1.21
C GLU A 189 3.75 -18.86 -0.89
N GLU A 190 3.99 -18.64 0.40
CA GLU A 190 5.04 -17.74 0.86
C GLU A 190 6.36 -18.49 0.87
N THR A 191 7.47 -17.77 0.74
CA THR A 191 8.86 -18.26 0.75
C THR A 191 9.35 -18.90 -0.56
N ILE A 192 9.76 -18.04 -1.48
CA ILE A 192 11.15 -18.16 -1.98
C ILE A 192 11.96 -17.30 -1.01
N GLY A 193 12.73 -17.92 -0.12
CA GLY A 193 13.67 -17.23 0.79
C GLY A 193 14.61 -16.30 0.01
N PRO A 194 15.43 -15.48 0.70
CA PRO A 194 16.23 -14.45 0.04
C PRO A 194 16.95 -15.03 -1.17
N SER A 195 16.60 -14.53 -2.36
CA SER A 195 17.30 -14.89 -3.58
C SER A 195 18.78 -14.68 -3.31
N LYS A 196 19.55 -15.76 -3.45
CA LYS A 196 21.00 -15.75 -3.40
C LYS A 196 21.48 -14.84 -4.53
N LEU A 197 21.52 -13.53 -4.28
CA LEU A 197 22.32 -12.58 -5.04
C LEU A 197 23.76 -12.94 -4.69
N GLU A 198 24.30 -13.96 -5.36
CA GLU A 198 25.74 -14.09 -5.47
C GLU A 198 26.24 -12.89 -6.27
N PRO A 199 27.14 -12.06 -5.73
CA PRO A 199 27.83 -11.06 -6.54
C PRO A 199 28.67 -11.82 -7.56
N SER A 200 28.44 -11.55 -8.84
CA SER A 200 29.34 -11.95 -9.91
C SER A 200 30.74 -11.42 -9.61
N VAL A 201 31.66 -12.34 -9.38
CA VAL A 201 33.12 -12.12 -9.40
C VAL A 201 33.56 -11.77 -10.82
#